data_AF-A0A3M1AXB3-F1
#
_entry.id   AF-A0A3M1AXB3-F1
#
_cell.length_a   1.000
_cell.length_b   1.000
_cell.length_c   1.000
_cell.angle_alpha   90.00
_cell.angle_beta   90.00
_cell.angle_gamma   90.00
#
_symmetry.space_group_name_H-M   'P 1'
#
loop_
_entity.id
_entity.type
_entity.pdbx_description
1 polymer ?
#
loop_
_entity_poly.entity_id
_entity_poly.type
_entity_poly.pdbx_seq_one_letter_code
_entity_poly.pdbx_strand_id
1 'polypeptide(L)'
;MEESWLPGRSGRDETMWMKLFHLLCVFWFAGGVLAAPIVRVRLKRAEGLRERVFALQLLARLQKLLVLPGLLLSGLFGFGLLGTGGYGFRHGWIHLSIAIYLLLLLLNFAYITPQLRKRVTAAEAAKGAGEETEALRALLEDKKFGMLADINAIALLLLSLLMTLKPF
;
A
#
# COMPACT_ATOMS: atom_id res chain seq x y z
N MET A 1 25.81 -43.26 -1.96
CA MET A 1 24.53 -42.65 -1.58
C MET A 1 24.68 -41.16 -1.84
N GLU A 2 24.37 -40.73 -3.06
CA GLU A 2 24.37 -39.30 -3.43
C GLU A 2 23.09 -38.68 -2.88
N GLU A 3 23.21 -37.81 -1.88
CA GLU A 3 22.11 -36.94 -1.49
C GLU A 3 21.79 -36.02 -2.67
N SER A 4 20.62 -36.22 -3.29
CA SER A 4 20.14 -35.35 -4.35
C SER A 4 19.71 -34.01 -3.75
N TRP A 5 20.64 -33.07 -3.65
CA TRP A 5 20.41 -31.67 -3.23
C TRP A 5 19.50 -30.86 -4.17
N LEU A 6 18.94 -31.51 -5.20
CA LEU A 6 17.99 -30.88 -6.10
C LEU A 6 16.61 -30.91 -5.44
N PRO A 7 15.97 -29.75 -5.18
CA PRO A 7 14.60 -29.73 -4.69
C PRO A 7 13.74 -30.54 -5.67
N GLY A 8 13.00 -31.51 -5.13
CA GLY A 8 12.04 -32.31 -5.88
C GLY A 8 11.09 -31.38 -6.66
N ARG A 9 10.51 -31.91 -7.76
CA ARG A 9 9.65 -31.13 -8.66
C ARG A 9 8.57 -30.33 -7.90
N SER A 10 8.01 -30.89 -6.83
CA SER A 10 7.05 -30.23 -5.92
C SER A 10 7.59 -28.94 -5.28
N GLY A 11 8.83 -28.92 -4.78
CA GLY A 11 9.42 -27.75 -4.12
C GLY A 11 9.69 -26.58 -5.08
N ARG A 12 9.95 -26.88 -6.36
CA ARG A 12 10.07 -25.86 -7.42
C ARG A 12 8.70 -25.25 -7.76
N ASP A 13 7.68 -26.09 -7.83
CA ASP A 13 6.31 -25.68 -8.14
C ASP A 13 5.73 -24.81 -7.01
N GLU A 14 5.94 -25.18 -5.74
CA GLU A 14 5.51 -24.40 -4.56
C GLU A 14 6.15 -22.99 -4.54
N THR A 15 7.45 -22.91 -4.79
CA THR A 15 8.18 -21.63 -4.85
C THR A 15 7.67 -20.77 -6.01
N MET A 16 7.32 -21.37 -7.14
CA MET A 16 6.77 -20.68 -8.31
C MET A 16 5.40 -20.07 -7.99
N TRP A 17 4.50 -20.84 -7.37
CA TRP A 17 3.18 -20.34 -6.97
C TRP A 17 3.28 -19.21 -5.94
N MET A 18 4.16 -19.33 -4.94
CA MET A 18 4.39 -18.26 -3.97
C MET A 18 4.87 -16.95 -4.64
N LYS A 19 5.80 -17.04 -5.60
CA LYS A 19 6.27 -15.88 -6.37
C LYS A 19 5.12 -15.25 -7.17
N LEU A 20 4.31 -16.07 -7.83
CA LEU A 20 3.16 -15.60 -8.60
C LEU A 20 2.17 -14.85 -7.69
N PHE A 21 1.77 -15.45 -6.57
CA PHE A 21 0.85 -14.82 -5.62
C PHE A 21 1.43 -13.55 -5.02
N HIS A 22 2.73 -13.54 -4.67
CA HIS A 22 3.41 -12.33 -4.20
C HIS A 22 3.31 -11.21 -5.24
N LEU A 23 3.65 -11.48 -6.50
CA LEU A 23 3.58 -10.49 -7.58
C LEU A 23 2.15 -9.97 -7.78
N LEU A 24 1.15 -10.85 -7.82
CA LEU A 24 -0.26 -10.46 -7.95
C LEU A 24 -0.69 -9.56 -6.78
N CYS A 25 -0.28 -9.86 -5.55
CA CYS A 25 -0.59 -9.04 -4.38
C CYS A 25 0.13 -7.68 -4.42
N VAL A 26 1.38 -7.64 -4.92
CA VAL A 26 2.12 -6.38 -5.11
C VAL A 26 1.43 -5.52 -6.18
N PHE A 27 0.99 -6.09 -7.31
CA PHE A 27 0.25 -5.35 -8.33
C PHE A 27 -1.11 -4.85 -7.80
N TRP A 28 -1.82 -5.68 -7.04
CA TRP A 28 -3.05 -5.29 -6.35
C TRP A 28 -2.81 -4.08 -5.44
N PHE A 29 -1.79 -4.18 -4.58
CA PHE A 29 -1.40 -3.10 -3.67
C PHE A 29 -1.04 -1.81 -4.44
N ALA A 30 -0.21 -1.94 -5.48
CA ALA A 30 0.23 -0.84 -6.31
C ALA A 30 -0.93 -0.15 -7.02
N GLY A 31 -1.92 -0.90 -7.52
CA GLY A 31 -3.12 -0.33 -8.12
C GLY A 31 -3.82 0.66 -7.19
N GLY A 32 -3.98 0.30 -5.91
CA GLY A 32 -4.58 1.20 -4.92
C GLY A 32 -3.73 2.43 -4.61
N VAL A 33 -2.43 2.23 -4.37
CA VAL A 33 -1.51 3.30 -3.99
C VAL A 33 -1.30 4.29 -5.13
N LEU A 34 -1.19 3.83 -6.38
CA LEU A 34 -0.95 4.68 -7.55
C LEU A 34 -2.23 5.35 -8.08
N ALA A 35 -3.42 4.78 -7.83
CA ALA A 35 -4.69 5.44 -8.12
C ALA A 35 -4.99 6.59 -7.14
N ALA A 36 -4.56 6.48 -5.87
CA ALA A 36 -4.87 7.46 -4.84
C ALA A 36 -4.40 8.91 -5.14
N PRO A 37 -3.19 9.17 -5.68
CA PRO A 37 -2.79 10.50 -6.15
C PRO A 37 -3.78 11.14 -7.13
N ILE A 38 -4.30 10.37 -8.10
CA ILE A 38 -5.25 10.86 -9.10
C ILE A 38 -6.52 11.37 -8.41
N VAL A 39 -7.06 10.56 -7.48
CA VAL A 39 -8.26 10.92 -6.72
C VAL A 39 -7.99 12.12 -5.80
N ARG A 40 -6.81 12.21 -5.17
CA ARG A 40 -6.41 13.38 -4.35
C ARG A 40 -6.29 14.66 -5.18
N VAL A 41 -5.76 14.59 -6.41
CA VAL A 41 -5.73 15.75 -7.31
C VAL A 41 -7.14 16.19 -7.68
N ARG A 42 -8.06 15.25 -7.96
CA ARG A 42 -9.47 15.57 -8.19
C ARG A 42 -10.13 16.19 -6.95
N LEU A 43 -9.86 15.66 -5.75
CA LEU A 43 -10.34 16.22 -4.49
C LEU A 43 -9.88 17.68 -4.30
N LYS A 44 -8.62 17.99 -4.61
CA LYS A 44 -8.07 19.37 -4.52
C LYS A 44 -8.72 20.34 -5.50
N ARG A 45 -9.21 19.85 -6.64
CA ARG A 45 -9.86 20.65 -7.68
C ARG A 45 -11.39 20.69 -7.53
N ALA A 46 -11.95 19.98 -6.56
CA ALA A 46 -13.39 19.89 -6.37
C ALA A 46 -13.95 21.20 -5.79
N GLU A 47 -14.89 21.80 -6.52
CA GLU A 47 -15.56 23.03 -6.13
C GLU A 47 -16.76 22.76 -5.22
N GLY A 48 -17.43 21.62 -5.41
CA GLY A 48 -18.64 21.25 -4.68
C GLY A 48 -18.41 20.24 -3.54
N LEU A 49 -19.23 20.35 -2.48
CA LEU A 49 -19.24 19.41 -1.35
C LEU A 49 -19.46 17.96 -1.80
N ARG A 50 -20.41 17.72 -2.72
CA ARG A 50 -20.73 16.38 -3.23
C ARG A 50 -19.52 15.70 -3.86
N GLU A 51 -18.74 16.43 -4.65
CA GLU A 51 -17.53 15.90 -5.30
C GLU A 51 -16.44 15.58 -4.28
N ARG A 52 -16.25 16.46 -3.28
CA ARG A 52 -15.29 16.23 -2.18
C ARG A 52 -15.64 14.97 -1.39
N VAL A 53 -16.91 14.80 -1.02
CA VAL A 53 -17.42 13.62 -0.32
C VAL A 53 -17.17 12.36 -1.14
N PHE A 54 -17.53 12.37 -2.43
CA PHE A 54 -17.31 11.24 -3.32
C PHE A 54 -15.83 10.87 -3.44
N ALA A 55 -14.94 11.85 -3.61
CA ALA A 55 -13.51 11.59 -3.73
C ALA A 55 -12.91 11.01 -2.43
N LEU A 56 -13.34 11.48 -1.26
CA LEU A 56 -12.92 10.92 0.03
C LEU A 56 -13.44 9.49 0.24
N GLN A 57 -14.70 9.20 -0.13
CA GLN A 57 -15.24 7.84 -0.11
C GLN A 57 -14.47 6.91 -1.05
N LEU A 58 -14.12 7.39 -2.25
CA LEU A 58 -13.35 6.62 -3.23
C LEU A 58 -11.95 6.31 -2.69
N LEU A 59 -11.27 7.29 -2.08
CA LEU A 59 -9.99 7.04 -1.40
C LEU A 59 -10.13 5.99 -0.31
N ALA A 60 -11.18 6.03 0.50
CA ALA A 60 -11.42 5.04 1.54
C ALA A 60 -11.70 3.64 0.99
N ARG A 61 -12.37 3.53 -0.16
CA ARG A 61 -12.57 2.26 -0.86
C ARG A 61 -11.26 1.73 -1.43
N LEU A 62 -10.44 2.57 -2.08
CA LEU A 62 -9.10 2.19 -2.52
C LEU A 62 -8.27 1.68 -1.33
N GLN A 63 -8.29 2.40 -0.21
CA GLN A 63 -7.56 2.01 1.00
C GLN A 63 -8.02 0.65 1.54
N LYS A 64 -9.34 0.44 1.66
CA LYS A 64 -9.92 -0.76 2.27
C LYS A 64 -9.85 -1.99 1.34
N LEU A 65 -10.06 -1.80 0.04
CA LEU A 65 -10.18 -2.90 -0.92
C LEU A 65 -8.87 -3.22 -1.63
N LEU A 66 -8.04 -2.21 -1.90
CA LEU A 66 -6.79 -2.39 -2.64
C LEU A 66 -5.57 -2.32 -1.72
N VAL A 67 -5.43 -1.22 -0.98
CA VAL A 67 -4.19 -0.92 -0.28
C VAL A 67 -3.96 -1.88 0.90
N LEU A 68 -4.90 -1.98 1.84
CA LEU A 68 -4.71 -2.80 3.04
C LEU A 68 -4.60 -4.30 2.74
N PRO A 69 -5.49 -4.92 1.95
CA PRO A 69 -5.38 -6.35 1.63
C PRO A 69 -4.12 -6.64 0.80
N GLY A 70 -3.83 -5.82 -0.21
CA GLY A 70 -2.64 -5.98 -1.04
C GLY A 70 -1.36 -5.85 -0.22
N LEU A 71 -1.27 -4.86 0.67
CA LEU A 71 -0.13 -4.67 1.57
C LEU A 71 0.09 -5.90 2.45
N LEU A 72 -0.94 -6.35 3.17
CA LEU A 72 -0.84 -7.49 4.08
C LEU A 72 -0.49 -8.79 3.35
N LEU A 73 -1.17 -9.07 2.23
CA LEU A 73 -0.93 -10.30 1.45
C LEU A 73 0.45 -10.27 0.78
N SER A 74 0.88 -9.12 0.24
CA SER A 74 2.21 -8.99 -0.33
C SER A 74 3.30 -9.27 0.70
N GLY A 75 3.15 -8.79 1.93
CA GLY A 75 4.04 -9.12 3.03
C GLY A 75 4.00 -10.61 3.38
N LEU A 76 2.82 -11.19 3.55
CA LEU A 76 2.66 -12.61 3.86
C LEU A 76 3.41 -13.50 2.87
N PHE A 77 3.19 -13.31 1.57
CA PHE A 77 3.89 -14.09 0.55
C PHE A 77 5.36 -13.70 0.43
N GLY A 78 5.72 -12.43 0.65
CA GLY A 78 7.10 -11.96 0.61
C GLY A 78 7.97 -12.58 1.70
N PHE A 79 7.49 -12.58 2.94
CA PHE A 79 8.15 -13.27 4.06
C PHE A 79 8.13 -14.79 3.90
N GLY A 80 7.05 -15.36 3.33
CA GLY A 80 7.00 -16.77 2.98
C GLY A 80 8.14 -17.19 2.04
N LEU A 81 8.44 -16.37 1.03
CA LEU A 81 9.54 -16.60 0.08
C LEU A 81 10.94 -16.56 0.71
N LEU A 82 11.12 -15.86 1.84
CA LEU A 82 12.38 -15.91 2.59
C LEU A 82 12.58 -17.27 3.27
N GLY A 83 11.48 -17.92 3.69
CA GLY A 83 11.53 -19.24 4.31
C GLY A 83 11.65 -20.40 3.33
N THR A 84 11.04 -20.30 2.14
CA THR A 84 10.96 -21.41 1.17
C THR A 84 11.89 -21.26 -0.03
N GLY A 85 12.25 -20.04 -0.42
CA GLY A 85 12.89 -19.75 -1.70
C GLY A 85 14.41 -19.75 -1.71
N GLY A 86 15.07 -20.12 -0.60
CA GLY A 86 16.54 -20.06 -0.46
C GLY A 86 17.12 -18.63 -0.36
N TYR A 87 16.26 -17.61 -0.33
CA TYR A 87 16.65 -16.22 -0.07
C TYR A 87 16.89 -16.03 1.43
N GLY A 88 18.11 -16.31 1.90
CA GLY A 88 18.48 -16.08 3.29
C GLY A 88 18.59 -14.58 3.62
N PHE A 89 18.51 -14.23 4.90
CA PHE A 89 18.73 -12.87 5.44
C PHE A 89 20.18 -12.36 5.31
N ARG A 90 20.92 -12.78 4.28
CA ARG A 90 22.33 -12.44 4.09
C ARG A 90 22.55 -11.28 3.14
N HIS A 91 21.56 -10.91 2.34
CA HIS A 91 21.68 -9.86 1.33
C HIS A 91 21.19 -8.51 1.85
N GLY A 92 21.99 -7.46 1.61
CA GLY A 92 21.67 -6.10 2.06
C GLY A 92 20.34 -5.58 1.50
N TRP A 93 19.99 -5.95 0.26
CA TRP A 93 18.71 -5.53 -0.34
C TRP A 93 17.52 -6.15 0.36
N ILE A 94 17.64 -7.34 0.96
CA ILE A 94 16.54 -7.97 1.71
C ILE A 94 16.24 -7.14 2.97
N HIS A 95 17.26 -6.75 3.73
CA HIS A 95 17.07 -5.93 4.93
C HIS A 95 16.47 -4.57 4.60
N LEU A 96 16.97 -3.91 3.56
CA LEU A 96 16.44 -2.63 3.11
C LEU A 96 14.99 -2.75 2.63
N SER A 97 14.67 -3.81 1.88
CA SER A 97 13.30 -4.11 1.45
C SER A 97 12.35 -4.32 2.63
N ILE A 98 12.78 -5.08 3.66
CA ILE A 98 12.00 -5.29 4.88
C ILE A 98 11.77 -3.95 5.60
N ALA A 99 12.80 -3.12 5.74
CA ALA A 99 12.68 -1.81 6.38
C ALA A 99 11.67 -0.90 5.65
N ILE A 100 11.73 -0.84 4.32
CA ILE A 100 10.78 -0.08 3.51
C ILE A 100 9.37 -0.66 3.63
N TYR A 101 9.21 -1.99 3.62
CA TYR A 101 7.91 -2.63 3.81
C TYR A 101 7.30 -2.31 5.19
N LEU A 102 8.10 -2.35 6.26
CA LEU A 102 7.65 -1.97 7.61
C LEU A 102 7.26 -0.49 7.68
N LEU A 103 7.99 0.39 6.99
CA LEU A 103 7.61 1.80 6.87
C LEU A 103 6.25 1.95 6.17
N LEU A 104 5.99 1.21 5.09
CA LEU A 104 4.70 1.21 4.40
C LEU A 104 3.57 0.72 5.32
N LEU A 105 3.79 -0.35 6.09
CA LEU A 105 2.85 -0.80 7.11
C LEU A 105 2.55 0.29 8.14
N LEU A 106 3.60 0.89 8.70
CA LEU A 106 3.45 1.93 9.71
C LEU A 106 2.67 3.13 9.16
N LEU A 107 3.04 3.63 7.98
CA LEU A 107 2.34 4.74 7.34
C LEU A 107 0.86 4.41 7.10
N ASN A 108 0.54 3.21 6.61
CA ASN A 108 -0.84 2.83 6.30
C ASN A 108 -1.69 2.63 7.55
N PHE A 109 -1.20 1.91 8.55
CA PHE A 109 -1.96 1.55 9.75
C PHE A 109 -1.98 2.66 10.79
N ALA A 110 -0.84 3.30 11.08
CA ALA A 110 -0.74 4.29 12.14
C ALA A 110 -1.20 5.68 11.69
N TYR A 111 -1.10 6.01 10.39
CA TYR A 111 -1.37 7.36 9.92
C TYR A 111 -2.45 7.45 8.84
N ILE A 112 -2.23 6.91 7.64
CA ILE A 112 -3.11 7.11 6.47
C ILE A 112 -4.53 6.61 6.75
N THR A 113 -4.69 5.39 7.26
CA THR A 113 -6.02 4.81 7.49
C THR A 113 -6.82 5.58 8.56
N PRO A 114 -6.28 5.89 9.76
CA PRO A 114 -6.97 6.73 10.74
C PRO A 114 -7.32 8.12 10.20
N GLN A 115 -6.39 8.76 9.51
CA GLN A 115 -6.56 10.11 8.97
C GLN A 115 -7.59 10.18 7.84
N LEU A 116 -7.66 9.14 7.02
CA LEU A 116 -8.66 9.01 5.97
C LEU A 116 -10.05 8.74 6.56
N ARG A 117 -10.15 7.91 7.60
CA ARG A 117 -11.41 7.69 8.34
C ARG A 117 -11.96 8.99 8.90
N LYS A 118 -11.13 9.79 9.58
CA LYS A 118 -11.51 11.12 10.10
C LYS A 118 -12.08 12.02 9.00
N ARG A 119 -11.43 12.08 7.84
CA ARG A 119 -11.87 12.87 6.68
C ARG A 119 -13.20 12.39 6.14
N VAL A 120 -13.41 11.08 6.00
CA VAL A 120 -14.69 10.52 5.55
C VAL A 120 -15.80 10.83 6.55
N THR A 121 -15.57 10.66 7.85
CA THR A 121 -16.56 10.99 8.88
C THR A 121 -16.95 12.47 8.85
N ALA A 122 -15.97 13.38 8.73
CA ALA A 122 -16.23 14.81 8.60
C ALA A 122 -16.99 15.14 7.30
N ALA A 123 -16.70 14.43 6.20
CA ALA A 123 -17.38 14.59 4.94
C ALA A 123 -18.84 14.13 4.98
N GLU A 124 -19.14 13.00 5.64
CA GLU A 124 -20.53 12.56 5.85
C GLU A 124 -21.32 13.53 6.73
N ALA A 125 -20.68 14.07 7.78
CA ALA A 125 -21.32 15.09 8.63
C ALA A 125 -21.66 16.36 7.84
N ALA A 126 -20.72 16.85 7.02
CA ALA A 126 -20.95 18.00 6.13
C ALA A 126 -22.06 17.71 5.11
N LYS A 127 -22.07 16.52 4.51
CA LYS A 127 -23.15 16.09 3.62
C LYS A 127 -24.52 16.10 4.31
N GLY A 128 -24.59 15.67 5.58
CA GLY A 128 -25.82 15.71 6.37
C GLY A 128 -26.29 17.12 6.70
N ALA A 129 -25.36 18.06 6.94
CA ALA A 129 -25.67 19.47 7.16
C ALA A 129 -26.02 20.23 5.86
N GLY A 130 -25.67 19.69 4.69
CA GLY A 130 -25.87 20.34 3.39
C GLY A 130 -24.82 21.41 3.05
N GLU A 131 -23.89 21.67 3.96
CA GLU A 131 -22.83 22.67 3.83
C GLU A 131 -21.48 22.14 4.32
N GLU A 132 -20.40 22.79 3.88
CA GLU A 132 -19.07 22.42 4.33
C GLU A 132 -18.84 22.83 5.79
N THR A 133 -18.45 21.86 6.62
CA THR A 133 -18.12 22.11 8.03
C THR A 133 -16.67 22.59 8.19
N GLU A 134 -16.41 23.40 9.22
CA GLU A 134 -15.06 23.85 9.57
C GLU A 134 -14.10 22.67 9.81
N ALA A 135 -14.59 21.60 10.45
CA ALA A 135 -13.84 20.38 10.68
C ALA A 135 -13.38 19.70 9.37
N LEU A 136 -14.25 19.64 8.35
CA LEU A 136 -13.88 19.11 7.05
C LEU A 136 -12.84 20.01 6.37
N ARG A 137 -13.05 21.33 6.40
CA ARG A 137 -12.12 22.30 5.82
C ARG A 137 -10.72 22.18 6.41
N ALA A 138 -10.60 22.18 7.73
CA ALA A 138 -9.32 22.04 8.41
C ALA A 138 -8.57 20.75 8.02
N LEU A 139 -9.30 19.63 7.86
CA LEU A 139 -8.71 18.36 7.44
C LEU A 139 -8.30 18.32 5.96
N LEU A 140 -8.97 19.09 5.10
CA LEU A 140 -8.61 19.23 3.68
C LEU A 140 -7.39 20.13 3.48
N GLU A 141 -7.21 21.14 4.32
CA GLU A 141 -6.06 22.05 4.29
C GLU A 141 -4.77 21.44 4.88
N ASP A 142 -4.89 20.35 5.65
CA ASP A 142 -3.76 19.62 6.19
C ASP A 142 -2.91 18.96 5.10
N LYS A 143 -1.82 19.65 4.73
CA LYS A 143 -0.84 19.20 3.73
C LYS A 143 -0.09 17.93 4.16
N LYS A 144 0.00 17.62 5.46
CA LYS A 144 0.76 16.46 5.95
C LYS A 144 0.18 15.15 5.45
N PHE A 145 -1.15 15.06 5.36
CA PHE A 145 -1.81 13.87 4.80
C PHE A 145 -1.42 13.61 3.36
N GLY A 146 -1.42 14.66 2.52
CA GLY A 146 -0.98 14.56 1.13
C GLY A 146 0.47 14.10 1.03
N MET A 147 1.36 14.78 1.75
CA MET A 147 2.80 14.51 1.74
C MET A 147 3.14 13.07 2.18
N LEU A 148 2.56 12.59 3.28
CA LEU A 148 2.83 11.24 3.77
C LEU A 148 2.23 10.15 2.86
N ALA A 149 1.10 10.42 2.20
CA ALA A 149 0.57 9.52 1.18
C ALA A 149 1.45 9.49 -0.09
N ASP A 150 2.08 10.61 -0.46
CA ASP A 150 3.05 10.66 -1.57
C ASP A 150 4.34 9.90 -1.21
N ILE A 151 4.85 10.08 0.01
CA ILE A 151 6.00 9.31 0.54
C ILE A 151 5.69 7.81 0.51
N ASN A 152 4.47 7.39 0.87
CA ASN A 152 4.05 6.00 0.77
C ASN A 152 4.09 5.48 -0.67
N ALA A 153 3.65 6.26 -1.66
CA ALA A 153 3.73 5.88 -3.07
C ALA A 153 5.18 5.77 -3.57
N ILE A 154 6.03 6.72 -3.20
CA ILE A 154 7.46 6.70 -3.56
C ILE A 154 8.16 5.50 -2.90
N ALA A 155 7.89 5.23 -1.63
CA ALA A 155 8.45 4.08 -0.91
C ALA A 155 8.07 2.75 -1.57
N LEU A 156 6.82 2.61 -2.06
CA LEU A 156 6.41 1.45 -2.85
C LEU A 156 7.21 1.32 -4.16
N LEU A 157 7.40 2.42 -4.90
CA LEU A 157 8.18 2.40 -6.13
C LEU A 157 9.64 2.02 -5.86
N LEU A 158 10.24 2.59 -4.82
CA LEU A 158 11.60 2.24 -4.39
C LEU A 158 11.71 0.76 -3.99
N LEU A 159 10.75 0.24 -3.22
CA LEU A 159 10.71 -1.18 -2.86
C LEU A 159 10.64 -2.06 -4.11
N SER A 160 9.79 -1.70 -5.07
CA SER A 160 9.60 -2.46 -6.31
C SER A 160 10.86 -2.45 -7.19
N LEU A 161 11.53 -1.30 -7.33
CA LEU A 161 12.81 -1.17 -8.02
C LEU A 161 13.91 -1.98 -7.33
N LEU A 162 14.00 -1.90 -5.99
CA LEU A 162 14.97 -2.65 -5.21
C LEU A 162 14.81 -4.17 -5.40
N MET A 163 13.58 -4.67 -5.35
CA MET A 163 13.27 -6.09 -5.56
C MET A 163 13.52 -6.57 -7.00
N THR A 164 13.47 -5.66 -7.97
CA THR A 164 13.69 -5.96 -9.39
C THR A 164 15.17 -5.96 -9.75
N LEU A 165 15.90 -4.92 -9.32
CA LEU A 165 17.30 -4.73 -9.69
C LEU A 165 18.28 -5.54 -8.85
N LYS A 166 17.92 -5.90 -7.59
CA LYS A 166 18.70 -6.75 -6.68
C LYS A 166 20.21 -6.43 -6.69
N PRO A 167 20.64 -5.19 -6.44
CA PRO A 167 21.94 -4.73 -6.92
C PRO A 167 23.15 -5.19 -6.07
N PHE A 168 22.93 -5.95 -4.98
CA PHE A 168 23.97 -6.28 -3.99
C PHE A 168 23.67 -7.56 -3.18
#